data_AF-A0A0D2ZX84-F1
#
_entry.id   AF-A0A0D2ZX84-F1
#
_cell.length_a   1.000
_cell.length_b   1.000
_cell.length_c   1.000
_cell.angle_alpha   90.00
_cell.angle_beta   90.00
_cell.angle_gamma   90.00
#
_symmetry.space_group_name_H-M   'P 1'
#
loop_
_entity.id
_entity.type
_entity.pdbx_description
1 polymer ?
#
loop_
_entity_poly.entity_id
_entity_poly.type
_entity_poly.pdbx_seq_one_letter_code
_entity_poly.pdbx_strand_id
1 'polypeptide(L)' 'TGLDTIYYGEYDNFGPGAKTDRRVQWLGYNLLDMAQAMNFTVYNFTLGDTWLPQTDIPFYGGLVRKE' A
#
# COMPACT_ATOMS: atom_id res chain seq x y z
N THR A 1 8.96 -20.68 9.86
CA THR A 1 7.87 -21.13 8.96
C THR A 1 7.81 -20.12 7.82
N GLY A 2 6.84 -20.12 6.90
CA GLY A 2 6.79 -19.06 5.87
C GLY A 2 6.40 -17.67 6.44
N LEU A 3 5.96 -17.60 7.69
CA LEU A 3 5.39 -16.42 8.34
C LEU A 3 6.45 -15.39 8.74
N ASP A 4 7.70 -15.83 8.83
CA ASP A 4 8.87 -15.04 9.16
C ASP A 4 9.44 -14.31 7.92
N THR A 5 8.96 -14.67 6.71
CA THR A 5 9.45 -14.14 5.43
C THR A 5 8.43 -13.33 4.64
N ILE A 6 7.18 -13.24 5.10
CA ILE A 6 6.14 -12.44 4.41
C ILE A 6 6.32 -10.94 4.68
N TYR A 7 5.73 -10.12 3.81
CA TYR A 7 5.55 -8.70 4.03
C TYR A 7 4.07 -8.35 3.83
N TYR A 8 3.37 -8.04 4.93
CA TYR A 8 2.00 -7.55 4.92
C TYR A 8 1.96 -6.15 5.54
N GLY A 9 1.43 -5.18 4.79
CA GLY A 9 1.30 -3.79 5.22
C GLY A 9 -0.16 -3.34 5.25
N GLU A 10 -0.56 -2.62 6.30
CA GLU A 10 -1.81 -1.83 6.32
C GLU A 10 -1.47 -0.34 6.42
N TYR A 11 -2.08 0.49 5.57
CA TYR A 11 -1.93 1.95 5.56
C TYR A 11 -3.29 2.62 5.40
N ASP A 12 -3.67 3.50 6.33
CA ASP A 12 -4.84 4.37 6.28
C ASP A 12 -6.17 3.70 5.83
N ASN A 13 -6.35 2.42 6.20
CA ASN A 13 -7.59 1.70 5.97
C ASN A 13 -8.72 2.32 6.80
N PHE A 14 -9.94 2.31 6.27
CA PHE A 14 -11.11 2.91 6.91
C PHE A 14 -12.29 1.92 6.98
N GLY A 15 -13.22 2.20 7.89
CA GLY A 15 -14.44 1.41 8.10
C GLY A 15 -14.35 0.42 9.28
N PRO A 16 -15.46 -0.28 9.62
CA PRO A 16 -15.55 -1.08 10.85
C PRO A 16 -14.50 -2.19 11.00
N GLY A 17 -13.97 -2.71 9.88
CA GLY A 17 -12.95 -3.76 9.86
C GLY A 17 -11.49 -3.28 9.88
N ALA A 18 -11.26 -1.97 9.81
CA ALA A 18 -9.91 -1.41 9.66
C ALA A 18 -9.11 -1.34 10.97
N LYS A 19 -9.72 -1.61 12.12
CA LYS A 19 -8.99 -1.65 13.39
C LYS A 19 -7.92 -2.75 13.36
N THR A 20 -6.70 -2.37 13.73
CA THR A 20 -5.52 -3.23 13.68
C THR A 20 -5.09 -3.78 15.04
N ASP A 21 -5.74 -3.35 16.11
CA ASP A 21 -5.49 -3.73 17.51
C ASP A 21 -5.54 -5.25 17.80
N ARG A 22 -6.23 -6.01 16.95
CA ARG A 22 -6.38 -7.47 17.06
C ARG A 22 -5.77 -8.25 15.89
N ARG A 23 -4.82 -7.65 15.17
CA ARG A 23 -4.09 -8.33 14.08
C ARG A 23 -3.06 -9.30 14.64
N VAL A 24 -2.68 -10.26 13.80
CA VAL A 24 -1.62 -11.24 14.09
C VAL A 24 -0.28 -10.54 14.34
N GLN A 25 0.55 -11.11 15.21
CA GLN A 25 1.86 -10.54 15.59
C GLN A 25 3.02 -11.12 14.77
N TRP A 26 2.79 -11.44 13.50
CA TRP A 26 3.84 -11.98 12.64
C TRP A 26 4.93 -10.93 12.41
N LEU A 27 6.19 -11.35 12.36
CA LEU A 27 7.32 -10.46 12.08
C LEU A 27 7.13 -9.69 10.77
N GLY A 28 6.47 -10.30 9.80
CA GLY A 28 6.16 -9.69 8.50
C GLY A 28 4.95 -8.75 8.46
N TYR A 29 4.21 -8.58 9.57
CA TYR A 29 3.07 -7.65 9.62
C TYR A 29 3.54 -6.25 10.03
N ASN A 30 3.16 -5.23 9.24
CA ASN A 30 3.60 -3.86 9.41
C ASN A 30 2.42 -2.88 9.33
N LEU A 31 2.34 -1.97 10.29
CA LEU A 31 1.57 -0.74 10.12
C LEU A 31 2.46 0.27 9.41
N LEU A 32 2.08 0.66 8.21
CA LEU A 32 2.92 1.50 7.36
C LEU A 32 2.77 2.96 7.74
N ASP A 33 3.87 3.70 7.65
CA ASP A 33 3.83 5.15 7.52
C ASP A 33 3.63 5.58 6.05
N MET A 34 3.47 6.90 5.83
CA MET A 34 3.27 7.44 4.48
C MET A 34 4.45 7.15 3.55
N ALA A 35 5.69 7.20 4.04
CA ALA A 35 6.87 6.99 3.21
C ALA A 35 6.98 5.53 2.76
N GLN A 36 6.67 4.59 3.65
CA GLN A 36 6.58 3.16 3.34
C GLN A 36 5.44 2.89 2.36
N ALA A 37 4.25 3.46 2.58
CA ALA A 37 3.10 3.29 1.70
C ALA A 37 3.35 3.84 0.28
N MET A 38 4.09 4.95 0.15
CA MET A 38 4.47 5.52 -1.14
C MET A 38 5.22 4.53 -2.04
N ASN A 39 6.00 3.60 -1.49
CA ASN A 39 6.72 2.60 -2.28
C ASN A 39 5.80 1.63 -3.04
N PHE A 40 4.55 1.48 -2.59
CA PHE A 40 3.55 0.59 -3.18
C PHE A 40 2.56 1.32 -4.10
N THR A 41 2.82 2.60 -4.42
CA THR A 41 2.01 3.38 -5.37
C THR A 41 2.36 3.05 -6.82
N VAL A 42 1.45 3.38 -7.74
CA VAL A 42 1.65 3.19 -9.19
C VAL A 42 2.95 3.85 -9.67
N TYR A 43 3.23 5.06 -9.20
CA TYR A 43 4.44 5.80 -9.58
C TYR A 43 5.71 5.07 -9.15
N ASN A 44 5.86 4.75 -7.86
CA ASN A 44 7.11 4.16 -7.35
C ASN A 44 7.27 2.67 -7.64
N PHE A 45 6.19 1.89 -7.61
CA PHE A 45 6.27 0.44 -7.72
C PHE A 45 6.38 -0.04 -9.17
N THR A 46 5.67 0.62 -10.10
CA THR A 46 5.57 0.17 -11.49
C THR A 46 6.16 1.14 -12.50
N LEU A 47 6.72 2.28 -12.05
CA LEU A 47 7.17 3.37 -12.91
C LEU A 47 6.04 3.82 -13.86
N GLY A 48 4.82 3.88 -13.34
CA GLY A 48 3.60 4.02 -14.13
C GLY A 48 3.55 5.26 -15.03
N ASP A 49 4.24 6.33 -14.65
CA ASP A 49 4.37 7.56 -15.45
C ASP A 49 5.10 7.36 -16.78
N THR A 50 5.90 6.30 -16.93
CA THR A 50 6.65 5.99 -18.16
C THR A 50 5.81 5.29 -19.24
N TRP A 51 4.70 4.65 -18.87
CA TRP A 51 3.94 3.78 -19.79
C TRP A 51 2.42 3.94 -19.73
N LEU A 52 1.83 4.24 -18.57
CA LEU A 52 0.37 4.42 -18.47
C LEU A 52 -0.17 5.58 -19.31
N PRO A 53 0.52 6.73 -19.48
CA PRO A 53 0.02 7.82 -20.31
C PRO A 53 -0.25 7.42 -21.78
N GLN A 54 0.40 6.37 -22.30
CA GLN A 54 0.19 5.89 -23.67
C GLN A 54 -1.07 5.02 -23.83
N THR A 55 -1.72 4.66 -22.72
CA THR A 55 -2.90 3.78 -22.71
C THR A 55 -4.22 4.54 -22.78
N ASP A 56 -4.19 5.86 -22.59
CA ASP A 56 -5.36 6.73 -22.39
C ASP A 56 -6.28 6.33 -21.21
N ILE A 57 -5.83 5.42 -20.34
CA ILE A 57 -6.57 5.00 -19.14
C ILE A 57 -6.26 5.97 -17.98
N PRO A 58 -7.27 6.60 -17.35
CA PRO A 58 -7.05 7.45 -16.17
C PRO A 58 -6.46 6.66 -14.99
N PHE A 59 -5.49 7.25 -14.29
CA PHE A 59 -4.84 6.64 -13.13
C PHE A 59 -4.43 7.68 -12.07
N TYR A 60 -4.23 7.21 -10.84
CA TYR A 60 -3.58 7.98 -9.78
C TYR A 60 -2.16 7.43 -9.57
N GLY A 61 -1.16 8.30 -9.70
CA GLY A 61 0.24 7.89 -9.56
C GLY A 61 0.65 7.63 -8.11
N GLY A 62 0.15 8.42 -7.16
CA GLY A 62 0.55 8.38 -5.76
C GLY A 62 -0.58 8.00 -4.80
N LEU A 63 -0.33 8.24 -3.50
CA LEU A 63 -1.37 8.11 -2.48
C LEU A 63 -2.44 9.19 -2.69
N VAL A 64 -3.70 8.77 -2.71
CA VAL A 64 -4.85 9.66 -2.78
C VAL A 64 -5.34 9.92 -1.36
N ARG A 65 -5.43 11.19 -0.97
CA ARG A 65 -6.11 11.53 0.28
C ARG A 65 -7.61 11.33 0.09
N LYS A 66 -8.27 10.86 1.14
CA LYS A 66 -9.71 10.97 1.25
C LYS A 66 -10.07 12.38 1.68
N GLU A 67 -10.84 13.08 0.86
CA GLU A 67 -11.67 14.20 1.29
C GLU A 67 -12.87 13.69 2.10
#